data_AF-A0A2V8KVD1-F1
#
_entry.id   AF-A0A2V8KVD1-F1
#
_cell.length_a   1.000
_cell.length_b   1.000
_cell.length_c   1.000
_cell.angle_alpha   90.00
_cell.angle_beta   90.00
_cell.angle_gamma   90.00
#
_symmetry.space_group_name_H-M   'P 1'
#
loop_
_entity.id
_entity.type
_entity.pdbx_description
1 polymer ?
#
loop_
_entity_poly.entity_id
_entity_poly.type
_entity_poly.pdbx_seq_one_letter_code
_entity_poly.pdbx_strand_id
1 'polypeptide(L)'
;MLRRIFFLAGMVFAGLAPAATLQSQNAAAPATASSVRAALDTYCVTCHNQTTAVAGLMLDKVDPAKAGQDPAVWERVVHKLRTHAMPPPGRPRPDAASYKALSTQLETELDRAAVAKPNPGRPAIRRLNRTEYANAIRDLLAIDIDAESLLPVDEVDQGFDNIGDALSVTPVLLERYLSAARVIGRMAVGEPKARPFSEKYELPKFLTQDERMGEDLPFGSRGGIAVRHYFPADGDYTIRVFLQRNSRDYIRGLAEPHPLDFRLDGERIKLLTAGGGDELKGQPGPIFSQAAKIGDPASETYEHGGAEERLEVRFHAKAGQHLIAVTFMGKDTVPEGVYQPPLTQFQLVQFKGGNPYIDNIVITGPYDPTGVAETPSRHKIFVCRPARSAQEDACAEKILSTLARLAYRRPATDKDLRILLRVFYQAGRSEGGFESGIQAALERILAGPEFLFRIERDPAGVGGPAVANQQR
;
A
#
# COMPACT_ATOMS: atom_id res chain seq x y z
N MET A 1 -43.20 -42.29 13.45
CA MET A 1 -42.94 -43.73 13.68
C MET A 1 -41.52 -44.01 13.20
N LEU A 2 -40.56 -44.59 13.92
CA LEU A 2 -40.54 -45.24 15.22
C LEU A 2 -39.06 -45.16 15.69
N ARG A 3 -38.83 -44.66 16.92
CA ARG A 3 -37.56 -44.81 17.65
C ARG A 3 -37.28 -46.29 17.89
N ARG A 4 -36.03 -46.74 17.74
CA ARG A 4 -35.57 -48.00 18.37
C ARG A 4 -34.38 -47.73 19.27
N ILE A 5 -34.65 -47.99 20.54
CA ILE A 5 -33.80 -47.94 21.72
C ILE A 5 -33.07 -49.30 21.78
N PHE A 6 -31.75 -49.30 21.94
CA PHE A 6 -31.01 -50.47 22.40
C PHE A 6 -30.48 -50.19 23.80
N PHE A 7 -31.00 -50.94 24.77
CA PHE A 7 -30.46 -51.09 26.11
C PHE A 7 -29.20 -51.95 26.04
N LEU A 8 -28.10 -51.52 26.68
CA LEU A 8 -27.01 -52.41 27.05
C LEU A 8 -26.90 -52.46 28.58
N ALA A 9 -27.01 -53.69 29.09
CA ALA A 9 -26.98 -54.03 30.50
C ALA A 9 -25.55 -53.98 31.06
N GLY A 10 -25.45 -53.60 32.33
CA GLY A 10 -24.19 -53.47 33.05
C GLY A 10 -23.57 -54.81 33.50
N MET A 11 -22.26 -54.77 33.69
CA MET A 11 -21.53 -55.70 34.56
C MET A 11 -20.62 -54.86 35.46
N VAL A 12 -20.95 -54.82 36.75
CA VAL A 12 -20.16 -54.20 37.80
C VAL A 12 -19.18 -55.25 38.31
N PHE A 13 -17.87 -55.04 38.07
CA PHE A 13 -16.80 -55.77 38.73
C PHE A 13 -16.27 -54.92 39.89
N ALA A 14 -16.60 -55.33 41.12
CA ALA A 14 -16.06 -54.73 42.34
C ALA A 14 -14.69 -55.33 42.65
N GLY A 15 -13.62 -54.64 42.26
CA GLY A 15 -12.24 -54.94 42.67
C GLY A 15 -11.84 -54.09 43.87
N LEU A 16 -11.66 -54.71 45.04
CA LEU A 16 -11.01 -54.10 46.19
C LEU A 16 -9.50 -53.97 45.92
N ALA A 17 -9.02 -52.74 45.73
CA ALA A 17 -7.60 -52.41 45.75
C ALA A 17 -7.24 -51.76 47.10
N PRO A 18 -6.12 -52.13 47.74
CA PRO A 18 -5.72 -51.56 49.01
C PRO A 18 -5.30 -50.09 48.84
N ALA A 19 -5.81 -49.24 49.73
CA ALA A 19 -5.46 -47.84 49.81
C ALA A 19 -3.97 -47.68 50.13
N ALA A 20 -3.16 -47.41 49.10
CA ALA A 20 -1.84 -46.84 49.29
C ALA A 20 -2.03 -45.39 49.76
N THR A 21 -1.72 -45.14 51.03
CA THR A 21 -1.57 -43.81 51.58
C THR A 21 -0.48 -43.08 50.81
N LEU A 22 -0.88 -42.25 49.85
CA LEU A 22 -0.02 -41.23 49.27
C LEU A 22 0.38 -40.27 50.38
N GLN A 23 1.60 -40.47 50.88
CA GLN A 23 2.29 -39.50 51.71
C GLN A 23 2.33 -38.19 50.93
N SER A 24 1.56 -37.22 51.40
CA SER A 24 1.62 -35.83 50.97
C SER A 24 3.09 -35.39 51.08
N GLN A 25 3.80 -35.34 49.96
CA GLN A 25 5.04 -34.59 49.89
C GLN A 25 4.65 -33.15 50.24
N ASN A 26 5.17 -32.66 51.37
CA ASN A 26 5.07 -31.25 51.75
C ASN A 26 5.49 -30.41 50.54
N ALA A 27 4.52 -29.85 49.83
CA ALA A 27 4.77 -28.69 49.01
C ALA A 27 5.34 -27.64 49.95
N ALA A 28 6.61 -27.28 49.75
CA ALA A 28 7.24 -26.19 50.49
C ALA A 28 6.29 -24.98 50.41
N ALA A 29 5.87 -24.50 51.57
CA ALA A 29 5.02 -23.32 51.66
C ALA A 29 5.66 -22.19 50.83
N PRO A 30 4.87 -21.42 50.06
CA PRO A 30 5.41 -20.26 49.35
C PRO A 30 6.14 -19.39 50.37
N ALA A 31 7.42 -19.17 50.11
CA ALA A 31 8.27 -18.38 50.97
C ALA A 31 7.61 -16.99 51.10
N THR A 32 7.28 -16.58 52.33
CA THR A 32 6.53 -15.33 52.58
C THR A 32 7.40 -14.12 52.20
N ALA A 33 6.82 -12.92 52.03
CA ALA A 33 7.58 -11.70 51.71
C ALA A 33 8.76 -11.43 52.69
N SER A 34 8.68 -11.93 53.93
CA SER A 34 9.77 -11.86 54.91
C SER A 34 10.99 -12.72 54.54
N SER A 35 10.82 -13.78 53.76
CA SER A 35 11.91 -14.65 53.30
C SER A 35 12.78 -13.99 52.22
N VAL A 36 12.17 -13.20 51.33
CA VAL A 36 12.88 -12.45 50.27
C VAL A 36 13.73 -11.36 50.90
N ARG A 37 13.17 -10.58 51.83
CA ARG A 37 13.91 -9.52 52.53
C ARG A 37 15.13 -10.09 53.28
N ALA A 38 14.94 -11.17 54.03
CA ALA A 38 16.03 -11.84 54.75
C ALA A 38 17.15 -12.34 53.82
N ALA A 39 16.79 -12.88 52.65
CA ALA A 39 17.76 -13.28 51.64
C ALA A 39 18.53 -12.08 51.07
N LEU A 40 17.84 -10.98 50.74
CA LEU A 40 18.49 -9.76 50.26
C LEU A 40 19.44 -9.17 51.30
N ASP A 41 19.04 -9.15 52.57
CA ASP A 41 19.88 -8.64 53.67
C ASP A 41 21.16 -9.47 53.83
N THR A 42 21.04 -10.79 53.71
CA THR A 42 22.17 -11.72 53.85
C THR A 42 23.14 -11.65 52.66
N TYR A 43 22.62 -11.61 51.44
CA TYR A 43 23.41 -11.85 50.23
C TYR A 43 23.69 -10.60 49.38
N CYS A 44 22.85 -9.56 49.46
CA CYS A 44 22.86 -8.44 48.51
C CYS A 44 23.18 -7.10 49.18
N VAL A 45 22.56 -6.82 50.33
CA VAL A 45 22.59 -5.51 50.99
C VAL A 45 23.95 -5.15 51.56
N THR A 46 24.83 -6.12 51.81
CA THR A 46 26.22 -5.84 52.22
C THR A 46 26.99 -5.00 51.19
N CYS A 47 26.61 -5.07 49.91
CA CYS A 47 27.24 -4.32 48.82
C CYS A 47 26.27 -3.31 48.16
N HIS A 48 24.98 -3.63 48.09
CA HIS A 48 23.95 -2.78 47.47
C HIS A 48 23.12 -2.06 48.54
N ASN A 49 23.77 -1.18 49.30
CA ASN A 49 23.13 -0.33 50.31
C ASN A 49 23.44 1.16 50.06
N GLN A 50 22.86 2.04 50.87
CA GLN A 50 23.09 3.49 50.81
C GLN A 50 24.54 3.94 50.93
N THR A 51 25.36 3.22 51.68
CA THR A 51 26.75 3.59 51.97
C THR A 51 27.69 3.11 50.87
N THR A 52 27.63 1.83 50.51
CA THR A 52 28.53 1.22 49.52
C THR A 52 28.05 1.45 48.09
N ALA A 53 26.74 1.43 47.86
CA ALA A 53 26.06 1.70 46.60
C ALA A 53 26.75 1.10 45.35
N VAL A 54 27.20 -0.17 45.42
CA VAL A 54 27.87 -0.82 44.29
C VAL A 54 26.94 -0.80 43.06
N ALA A 55 27.48 -0.33 41.93
CA ALA A 55 26.75 -0.12 40.67
C ALA A 55 25.54 0.83 40.80
N GLY A 56 25.54 1.72 41.79
CA GLY A 56 24.46 2.69 42.03
C GLY A 56 23.15 2.06 42.52
N LEU A 57 23.18 0.81 43.01
CA LEU A 57 22.00 0.06 43.43
C LEU A 57 21.89 0.04 44.97
N MET A 58 20.72 0.45 45.49
CA MET A 58 20.41 0.53 46.93
C MET A 58 19.21 -0.36 47.26
N LEU A 59 19.47 -1.64 47.55
CA LEU A 59 18.44 -2.64 47.86
C LEU A 59 17.90 -2.52 49.29
N ASP A 60 18.55 -1.73 50.14
CA ASP A 60 18.09 -1.39 51.50
C ASP A 60 16.94 -0.37 51.52
N LYS A 61 16.74 0.40 50.43
CA LYS A 61 15.64 1.37 50.33
C LYS A 61 14.38 0.84 49.64
N VAL A 62 14.48 -0.29 48.94
CA VAL A 62 13.38 -0.83 48.16
C VAL A 62 12.74 -2.03 48.84
N ASP A 63 11.41 -2.07 48.80
CA ASP A 63 10.62 -3.14 49.39
C ASP A 63 10.34 -4.22 48.32
N PRO A 64 10.86 -5.46 48.48
CA PRO A 64 10.62 -6.53 47.52
C PRO A 64 9.14 -6.91 47.42
N ALA A 65 8.31 -6.67 48.45
CA ALA A 65 6.86 -6.90 48.39
C ALA A 65 6.14 -5.85 47.54
N LYS A 66 6.83 -4.74 47.21
CA LYS A 66 6.36 -3.67 46.34
C LYS A 66 7.23 -3.58 45.10
N ALA A 67 7.70 -4.71 44.58
CA ALA A 67 8.56 -4.76 43.40
C ALA A 67 7.98 -4.00 42.19
N GLY A 68 6.65 -3.92 42.08
CA GLY A 68 5.95 -3.12 41.07
C GLY A 68 6.12 -1.60 41.15
N GLN A 69 6.68 -1.05 42.24
CA GLN A 69 6.99 0.39 42.34
C GLN A 69 8.24 0.76 41.55
N ASP A 70 9.21 -0.17 41.45
CA ASP A 70 10.49 0.02 40.75
C ASP A 70 10.82 -1.17 39.83
N PRO A 71 9.96 -1.50 38.85
CA PRO A 71 10.09 -2.73 38.07
C PRO A 71 11.43 -2.85 37.35
N ALA A 72 11.96 -1.74 36.80
CA ALA A 72 13.26 -1.71 36.12
C ALA A 72 14.46 -2.05 37.03
N VAL A 73 14.35 -1.83 38.34
CA VAL A 73 15.38 -2.26 39.30
C VAL A 73 15.26 -3.76 39.55
N TRP A 74 14.05 -4.22 39.83
CA TRP A 74 13.79 -5.61 40.20
C TRP A 74 13.97 -6.59 39.03
N GLU A 75 13.62 -6.22 37.80
CA GLU A 75 13.90 -7.02 36.60
C GLU A 75 15.40 -7.26 36.41
N ARG A 76 16.23 -6.24 36.66
CA ARG A 76 17.70 -6.39 36.64
C ARG A 76 18.19 -7.33 37.74
N VAL A 77 17.64 -7.22 38.94
CA VAL A 77 17.95 -8.14 40.06
C VAL A 77 17.56 -9.57 39.70
N VAL A 78 16.35 -9.79 39.21
CA VAL A 78 15.86 -11.10 38.75
C VAL A 78 16.78 -11.66 37.68
N HIS A 79 17.17 -10.88 36.67
CA HIS A 79 18.07 -11.32 35.62
C HIS A 79 19.44 -11.77 36.18
N LYS A 80 20.01 -11.01 37.14
CA LYS A 80 21.27 -11.38 37.80
C LYS A 80 21.14 -12.61 38.69
N LEU A 81 19.99 -12.82 39.33
CA LEU A 81 19.70 -14.03 40.10
C LEU A 81 19.50 -15.24 39.20
N ARG A 82 18.76 -15.12 38.08
CA ARG A 82 18.52 -16.19 37.11
C ARG A 82 19.79 -16.66 36.41
N THR A 83 20.70 -15.73 36.13
CA THR A 83 22.02 -16.04 35.53
C THR A 83 23.07 -16.46 36.57
N HIS A 84 22.72 -16.48 37.87
CA HIS A 84 23.64 -16.72 38.97
C HIS A 84 24.88 -15.79 38.90
N ALA A 85 24.72 -14.57 38.38
CA ALA A 85 25.80 -13.59 38.31
C ALA A 85 26.04 -12.90 39.66
N MET A 86 25.01 -12.84 40.52
CA MET A 86 25.06 -12.24 41.85
C MET A 86 24.55 -13.20 42.91
N PRO A 87 25.15 -13.26 44.12
CA PRO A 87 26.38 -12.56 44.53
C PRO A 87 27.63 -13.03 43.74
N PRO A 88 28.70 -12.21 43.62
CA PRO A 88 29.87 -12.57 42.84
C PRO A 88 30.66 -13.75 43.45
N PRO A 89 31.56 -14.41 42.69
CA PRO A 89 32.44 -15.44 43.23
C PRO A 89 33.21 -14.95 44.48
N GLY A 90 33.36 -15.82 45.48
CA GLY A 90 34.04 -15.48 46.74
C GLY A 90 33.16 -14.84 47.82
N ARG A 91 31.87 -14.56 47.54
CA ARG A 91 30.89 -14.15 48.55
C ARG A 91 30.01 -15.34 48.99
N PRO A 92 29.34 -15.27 50.15
CA PRO A 92 28.26 -16.20 50.49
C PRO A 92 27.20 -16.19 49.39
N ARG A 93 26.74 -17.37 48.97
CA ARG A 93 25.75 -17.52 47.88
C ARG A 93 24.61 -18.41 48.36
N PRO A 94 23.37 -18.14 47.93
CA PRO A 94 22.26 -19.06 48.12
C PRO A 94 22.56 -20.41 47.45
N ASP A 95 21.93 -21.49 47.93
CA ASP A 95 21.89 -22.74 47.18
C ASP A 95 20.97 -22.63 45.95
N ALA A 96 21.03 -23.62 45.06
CA ALA A 96 20.26 -23.61 43.82
C ALA A 96 18.74 -23.53 44.04
N ALA A 97 18.22 -24.15 45.10
CA ALA A 97 16.80 -24.10 45.44
C ALA A 97 16.38 -22.70 45.88
N SER A 98 17.22 -22.04 46.67
CA SER A 98 17.03 -20.69 47.17
C SER A 98 17.10 -19.65 46.05
N TYR A 99 18.03 -19.80 45.09
CA TYR A 99 18.08 -18.97 43.87
C TYR A 99 16.77 -19.04 43.08
N LYS A 100 16.28 -20.27 42.85
CA LYS A 100 15.04 -20.50 42.11
C LYS A 100 13.84 -19.92 42.85
N ALA A 101 13.75 -20.14 44.16
CA ALA A 101 12.64 -19.61 44.97
C ALA A 101 12.62 -18.07 44.97
N LEU A 102 13.78 -17.44 45.21
CA LEU A 102 13.92 -15.98 45.26
C LEU A 102 13.56 -15.32 43.93
N SER A 103 14.10 -15.82 42.82
CA SER A 103 13.79 -15.29 41.48
C SER A 103 12.32 -15.48 41.11
N THR A 104 11.76 -16.67 41.34
CA THR A 104 10.35 -16.97 41.02
C THR A 104 9.40 -16.09 41.83
N GLN A 105 9.70 -15.81 43.10
CA GLN A 105 8.86 -14.95 43.92
C GLN A 105 8.90 -13.49 43.47
N LEU A 106 10.08 -12.95 43.16
CA LEU A 106 10.21 -11.59 42.64
C LEU A 106 9.51 -11.44 41.28
N GLU A 107 9.64 -12.43 40.39
CA GLU A 107 8.90 -12.49 39.13
C GLU A 107 7.39 -12.51 39.37
N THR A 108 6.91 -13.34 40.29
CA THR A 108 5.47 -13.41 40.62
C THR A 108 4.92 -12.06 41.11
N GLU A 109 5.68 -11.31 41.91
CA GLU A 109 5.28 -9.98 42.35
C GLU A 109 5.31 -8.95 41.21
N LEU A 110 6.31 -9.01 40.33
CA LEU A 110 6.39 -8.18 39.13
C LEU A 110 5.24 -8.47 38.17
N ASP A 111 4.95 -9.74 37.91
CA ASP A 111 3.84 -10.19 37.07
C ASP A 111 2.49 -9.74 37.65
N ARG A 112 2.30 -9.88 38.97
CA ARG A 112 1.10 -9.39 39.65
C ARG A 112 0.94 -7.88 39.51
N ALA A 113 2.03 -7.13 39.65
CA ALA A 113 2.01 -5.68 39.47
C ALA A 113 1.72 -5.28 38.01
N ALA A 114 2.30 -6.00 37.05
CA ALA A 114 2.07 -5.78 35.62
C ALA A 114 0.62 -6.09 35.22
N VAL A 115 0.00 -7.13 35.78
CA VAL A 115 -1.43 -7.42 35.59
C VAL A 115 -2.31 -6.35 36.22
N ALA A 116 -1.95 -5.83 37.40
CA ALA A 116 -2.71 -4.79 38.09
C ALA A 116 -2.63 -3.42 37.39
N LYS A 117 -1.50 -3.12 36.75
CA LYS A 117 -1.28 -1.91 35.94
C LYS A 117 -0.54 -2.25 34.65
N PRO A 118 -1.25 -2.77 33.63
CA PRO A 118 -0.64 -3.11 32.35
C PRO A 118 0.04 -1.89 31.74
N ASN A 119 1.31 -2.04 31.36
CA ASN A 119 2.05 -1.04 30.61
C ASN A 119 2.45 -1.64 29.25
N PRO A 120 1.66 -1.44 28.20
CA PRO A 120 1.97 -1.97 26.87
C PRO A 120 3.15 -1.27 26.18
N GLY A 121 3.78 -0.29 26.84
CA GLY A 121 4.80 0.57 26.25
C GLY A 121 4.20 1.72 25.44
N ARG A 122 5.06 2.44 24.71
CA ARG A 122 4.63 3.49 23.78
C ARG A 122 4.50 2.88 22.38
N PRO A 123 3.41 3.19 21.64
CA PRO A 123 3.33 2.80 20.25
C PRO A 123 4.47 3.43 19.44
N ALA A 124 5.05 2.65 18.54
CA ALA A 124 6.04 3.16 17.61
C ALA A 124 5.42 4.20 16.67
N ILE A 125 6.22 5.18 16.24
CA ILE A 125 5.81 6.10 15.18
C ILE A 125 5.62 5.27 13.92
N ARG A 126 4.42 5.34 13.34
CA ARG A 126 4.08 4.58 12.14
C ARG A 126 3.88 5.53 10.97
N ARG A 127 4.60 5.31 9.87
CA ARG A 127 4.26 5.95 8.59
C ARG A 127 3.11 5.23 7.90
N LEU A 128 2.46 5.91 6.96
CA LEU A 128 1.59 5.24 6.00
C LEU A 128 2.41 4.26 5.17
N ASN A 129 1.84 3.09 4.95
CA ASN A 129 2.28 2.21 3.89
C ASN A 129 1.79 2.75 2.52
N ARG A 130 2.26 2.16 1.43
CA ARG A 130 1.98 2.57 0.05
C ARG A 130 0.48 2.59 -0.25
N THR A 131 -0.25 1.58 0.23
CA THR A 131 -1.70 1.46 0.06
C THR A 131 -2.45 2.55 0.83
N GLU A 132 -2.07 2.79 2.08
CA GLU A 132 -2.64 3.86 2.92
C GLU A 132 -2.33 5.24 2.36
N TYR A 133 -1.15 5.45 1.77
CA TYR A 133 -0.81 6.68 1.08
C TYR A 133 -1.73 6.89 -0.14
N ALA A 134 -1.87 5.88 -1.01
CA ALA A 134 -2.76 5.95 -2.17
C ALA A 134 -4.21 6.26 -1.80
N ASN A 135 -4.74 5.57 -0.78
CA ASN A 135 -6.08 5.81 -0.28
C ASN A 135 -6.24 7.21 0.32
N ALA A 136 -5.26 7.69 1.09
CA ALA A 136 -5.30 9.04 1.63
C ALA A 136 -5.29 10.12 0.53
N ILE A 137 -4.56 9.89 -0.58
CA ILE A 137 -4.58 10.78 -1.74
C ILE A 137 -5.93 10.74 -2.45
N ARG A 138 -6.53 9.56 -2.66
CA ARG A 138 -7.87 9.42 -3.22
C ARG A 138 -8.91 10.15 -2.36
N ASP A 139 -8.86 9.99 -1.05
CA ASP A 139 -9.83 10.60 -0.14
C ASP A 139 -9.65 12.12 -0.06
N LEU A 140 -8.42 12.61 -0.02
CA LEU A 140 -8.12 14.04 0.07
C LEU A 140 -8.37 14.76 -1.26
N LEU A 141 -8.02 14.14 -2.39
CA LEU A 141 -7.90 14.82 -3.68
C LEU A 141 -8.74 14.20 -4.81
N ALA A 142 -9.46 13.09 -4.57
CA ALA A 142 -10.21 12.38 -5.62
C ALA A 142 -9.35 11.98 -6.83
N ILE A 143 -8.10 11.59 -6.58
CA ILE A 143 -7.17 11.11 -7.60
C ILE A 143 -6.73 9.69 -7.28
N ASP A 144 -6.82 8.81 -8.27
CA ASP A 144 -6.18 7.51 -8.24
C ASP A 144 -4.72 7.64 -8.70
N ILE A 145 -3.80 7.11 -7.89
CA ILE A 145 -2.37 7.10 -8.17
C ILE A 145 -1.89 5.67 -8.35
N ASP A 146 -0.97 5.46 -9.29
CA ASP A 146 -0.17 4.24 -9.30
C ASP A 146 0.93 4.35 -8.23
N ALA A 147 0.63 3.87 -7.04
CA ALA A 147 1.57 3.95 -5.94
C ALA A 147 2.79 3.03 -6.14
N GLU A 148 2.70 1.99 -7.00
CA GLU A 148 3.80 1.06 -7.32
C GLU A 148 4.96 1.75 -8.02
N SER A 149 4.65 2.61 -8.98
CA SER A 149 5.66 3.39 -9.68
C SER A 149 6.21 4.57 -8.87
N LEU A 150 5.43 5.08 -7.90
CA LEU A 150 5.79 6.26 -7.13
C LEU A 150 6.61 5.96 -5.87
N LEU A 151 6.30 4.87 -5.17
CA LEU A 151 6.87 4.55 -3.87
C LEU A 151 7.48 3.13 -3.84
N PRO A 152 8.63 2.94 -3.17
CA PRO A 152 9.18 1.60 -2.92
C PRO A 152 8.18 0.69 -2.20
N VAL A 153 8.39 -0.62 -2.34
CA VAL A 153 7.65 -1.62 -1.55
C VAL A 153 7.95 -1.46 -0.07
N ASP A 154 6.93 -1.66 0.77
CA ASP A 154 7.06 -1.63 2.22
C ASP A 154 7.60 -2.97 2.75
N GLU A 155 8.34 -2.91 3.86
CA GLU A 155 8.77 -4.11 4.57
C GLU A 155 7.56 -4.81 5.19
N VAL A 156 7.51 -6.13 5.03
CA VAL A 156 6.48 -6.99 5.62
C VAL A 156 7.08 -7.67 6.84
N ASP A 157 6.48 -7.45 8.00
CA ASP A 157 6.79 -8.19 9.22
C ASP A 157 5.54 -8.91 9.71
N GLN A 158 5.70 -10.14 10.20
CA GLN A 158 4.60 -11.04 10.61
C GLN A 158 3.43 -11.15 9.60
N GLY A 159 3.70 -10.95 8.31
CA GLY A 159 2.68 -10.97 7.24
C GLY A 159 1.90 -9.66 7.05
N PHE A 160 2.26 -8.58 7.75
CA PHE A 160 1.63 -7.27 7.62
C PHE A 160 2.65 -6.21 7.17
N ASP A 161 2.24 -5.34 6.25
CA ASP A 161 3.03 -4.24 5.69
C ASP A 161 2.79 -2.91 6.44
N ASN A 162 2.20 -3.00 7.63
CA ASN A 162 1.66 -1.85 8.37
C ASN A 162 2.14 -1.78 9.83
N ILE A 163 3.19 -2.54 10.15
CA ILE A 163 3.80 -2.61 11.49
C ILE A 163 4.79 -1.47 11.65
N GLY A 164 4.56 -0.61 12.65
CA GLY A 164 5.38 0.60 12.86
C GLY A 164 6.87 0.32 13.04
N ASP A 165 7.22 -0.77 13.73
CA ASP A 165 8.62 -1.15 13.99
C ASP A 165 9.37 -1.64 12.73
N ALA A 166 8.65 -2.14 11.72
CA ALA A 166 9.22 -2.57 10.44
C ALA A 166 9.27 -1.44 9.40
N LEU A 167 8.43 -0.42 9.55
CA LEU A 167 8.34 0.68 8.60
C LEU A 167 9.42 1.74 8.83
N SER A 168 10.66 1.39 8.49
CA SER A 168 11.79 2.32 8.50
C SER A 168 11.67 3.41 7.42
N VAL A 169 12.39 4.51 7.60
CA VAL A 169 12.47 5.62 6.63
C VAL A 169 13.89 5.72 6.11
N THR A 170 14.09 5.34 4.86
CA THR A 170 15.36 5.51 4.17
C THR A 170 15.42 6.87 3.46
N PRO A 171 16.63 7.43 3.19
CA PRO A 171 16.76 8.65 2.39
C PRO A 171 16.06 8.55 1.03
N VAL A 172 16.17 7.40 0.37
CA VAL A 172 15.51 7.12 -0.92
C VAL A 172 13.99 7.22 -0.79
N LEU A 173 13.41 6.68 0.29
CA LEU A 173 11.97 6.77 0.50
C LEU A 173 11.51 8.24 0.67
N LEU A 174 12.28 9.06 1.37
CA LEU A 174 11.98 10.50 1.51
C LEU A 174 12.01 11.23 0.17
N GLU A 175 13.03 10.97 -0.66
CA GLU A 175 13.12 11.52 -2.02
C GLU A 175 11.93 11.08 -2.90
N ARG A 176 11.48 9.84 -2.74
CA ARG A 176 10.29 9.32 -3.42
C ARG A 176 9.02 9.99 -2.95
N TYR A 177 8.83 10.25 -1.65
CA TYR A 177 7.69 11.05 -1.18
C TYR A 177 7.67 12.46 -1.77
N LEU A 178 8.83 13.14 -1.84
CA LEU A 178 8.91 14.47 -2.45
C LEU A 178 8.59 14.44 -3.95
N SER A 179 9.07 13.41 -4.66
CA SER A 179 8.80 13.22 -6.08
C SER A 179 7.33 12.88 -6.34
N ALA A 180 6.75 11.99 -5.54
CA ALA A 180 5.34 11.62 -5.58
C ALA A 180 4.45 12.83 -5.31
N ALA A 181 4.77 13.63 -4.28
CA ALA A 181 4.04 14.84 -3.95
C ALA A 181 3.99 15.82 -5.13
N ARG A 182 5.10 16.01 -5.86
CA ARG A 182 5.15 16.85 -7.07
C ARG A 182 4.27 16.32 -8.20
N VAL A 183 4.32 15.02 -8.47
CA VAL A 183 3.46 14.39 -9.48
C VAL A 183 2.00 14.59 -9.11
N ILE A 184 1.63 14.29 -7.86
CA ILE A 184 0.27 14.41 -7.37
C ILE A 184 -0.21 15.86 -7.34
N GLY A 185 0.64 16.80 -6.92
CA GLY A 185 0.33 18.23 -6.91
C GLY A 185 -0.05 18.74 -8.30
N ARG A 186 0.76 18.40 -9.31
CA ARG A 186 0.44 18.71 -10.71
C ARG A 186 -0.84 18.05 -11.19
N MET A 187 -1.06 16.79 -10.83
CA MET A 187 -2.30 16.08 -11.16
C MET A 187 -3.54 16.72 -10.54
N ALA A 188 -3.42 17.22 -9.31
CA ALA A 188 -4.54 17.73 -8.53
C ALA A 188 -4.99 19.12 -8.98
N VAL A 189 -4.03 19.98 -9.34
CA VAL A 189 -4.30 21.33 -9.84
C VAL A 189 -4.54 21.35 -11.34
N GLY A 190 -3.82 20.53 -12.11
CA GLY A 190 -3.79 20.54 -13.57
C GLY A 190 -2.68 21.44 -14.12
N GLU A 191 -2.34 21.24 -15.39
CA GLU A 191 -1.24 21.93 -16.08
C GLU A 191 -1.76 22.64 -17.34
N PRO A 192 -2.25 23.90 -17.25
CA PRO A 192 -2.90 24.59 -18.37
C PRO A 192 -2.00 24.83 -19.58
N LYS A 193 -0.67 24.69 -19.40
CA LYS A 193 0.35 24.83 -20.45
C LYS A 193 1.14 23.53 -20.63
N ALA A 194 0.50 22.38 -20.38
CA ALA A 194 1.10 21.08 -20.57
C ALA A 194 1.63 20.93 -22.01
N ARG A 195 2.84 20.38 -22.13
CA ARG A 195 3.41 20.01 -23.42
C ARG A 195 2.87 18.63 -23.83
N PRO A 196 2.70 18.36 -25.13
CA PRO A 196 2.36 17.03 -25.60
C PRO A 196 3.37 15.99 -25.08
N PHE A 197 2.87 14.93 -24.49
CA PHE A 197 3.63 13.74 -24.14
C PHE A 197 2.89 12.51 -24.67
N SER A 198 3.59 11.38 -24.78
CA SER A 198 3.01 10.11 -25.17
C SER A 198 3.09 9.13 -24.00
N GLU A 199 1.99 8.46 -23.72
CA GLU A 199 1.92 7.38 -22.73
C GLU A 199 1.49 6.10 -23.43
N LYS A 200 2.22 5.01 -23.16
CA LYS A 200 1.99 3.70 -23.76
C LYS A 200 1.43 2.75 -22.71
N TYR A 201 0.31 2.12 -23.03
CA TYR A 201 -0.31 1.07 -22.22
C TYR A 201 -0.18 -0.26 -22.94
N GLU A 202 0.66 -1.14 -22.39
CA GLU A 202 0.97 -2.44 -22.98
C GLU A 202 0.16 -3.56 -22.32
N LEU A 203 -0.36 -4.46 -23.15
CA LEU A 203 -0.95 -5.71 -22.67
C LEU A 203 0.11 -6.83 -22.69
N PRO A 204 0.05 -7.79 -21.75
CA PRO A 204 0.93 -8.95 -21.77
C PRO A 204 0.81 -9.69 -23.11
N LYS A 205 1.96 -10.01 -23.71
CA LYS A 205 2.05 -10.61 -25.05
C LYS A 205 1.24 -11.91 -25.22
N PHE A 206 1.03 -12.67 -24.14
CA PHE A 206 0.31 -13.94 -24.17
C PHE A 206 -1.12 -13.85 -23.61
N LEU A 207 -1.61 -12.63 -23.35
CA LEU A 207 -2.97 -12.43 -22.89
C LEU A 207 -3.96 -12.73 -24.02
N THR A 208 -4.83 -13.71 -23.79
CA THR A 208 -5.94 -14.04 -24.69
C THR A 208 -7.04 -13.01 -24.58
N GLN A 209 -7.58 -12.58 -25.71
CA GLN A 209 -8.56 -11.49 -25.82
C GLN A 209 -9.82 -11.91 -26.61
N ASP A 210 -10.24 -13.17 -26.45
CA ASP A 210 -11.44 -13.71 -27.09
C ASP A 210 -12.73 -13.46 -26.30
N GLU A 211 -12.62 -12.90 -25.09
CA GLU A 211 -13.75 -12.58 -24.21
C GLU A 211 -13.65 -11.13 -23.72
N ARG A 212 -14.65 -10.66 -22.96
CA ARG A 212 -14.63 -9.35 -22.32
C ARG A 212 -13.52 -9.28 -21.27
N MET A 213 -12.64 -8.29 -21.36
CA MET A 213 -11.43 -8.21 -20.53
C MET A 213 -11.64 -7.67 -19.11
N GLY A 214 -12.82 -7.13 -18.79
CA GLY A 214 -13.11 -6.59 -17.46
C GLY A 214 -14.43 -5.83 -17.39
N GLU A 215 -14.78 -5.37 -16.19
CA GLU A 215 -16.02 -4.62 -15.91
C GLU A 215 -16.03 -3.21 -16.52
N ASP A 216 -14.85 -2.61 -16.73
CA ASP A 216 -14.70 -1.29 -17.35
C ASP A 216 -14.96 -1.30 -18.87
N LEU A 217 -15.16 -2.48 -19.47
CA LEU A 217 -15.49 -2.64 -20.88
C LEU A 217 -17.00 -2.89 -21.09
N PRO A 218 -17.59 -2.36 -22.18
CA PRO A 218 -19.01 -2.55 -22.48
C PRO A 218 -19.44 -4.02 -22.54
N PHE A 219 -20.69 -4.29 -22.19
CA PHE A 219 -21.31 -5.58 -22.52
C PHE A 219 -21.31 -5.79 -24.04
N GLY A 220 -21.12 -7.05 -24.46
CA GLY A 220 -20.98 -7.40 -25.87
C GLY A 220 -19.66 -6.95 -26.49
N SER A 221 -18.65 -6.60 -25.69
CA SER A 221 -17.29 -6.37 -26.18
C SER A 221 -16.43 -7.63 -26.13
N ARG A 222 -15.35 -7.64 -26.90
CA ARG A 222 -14.37 -8.71 -26.99
C ARG A 222 -12.97 -8.11 -27.00
N GLY A 223 -12.12 -8.59 -26.10
CA GLY A 223 -10.73 -8.17 -26.05
C GLY A 223 -10.56 -6.69 -25.77
N GLY A 224 -9.36 -6.20 -26.06
CA GLY A 224 -9.01 -4.79 -25.92
C GLY A 224 -8.54 -4.41 -24.52
N ILE A 225 -8.61 -3.11 -24.22
CA ILE A 225 -8.02 -2.52 -23.03
C ILE A 225 -8.90 -1.39 -22.48
N ALA A 226 -8.97 -1.30 -21.14
CA ALA A 226 -9.53 -0.16 -20.42
C ALA A 226 -8.47 0.38 -19.45
N VAL A 227 -8.17 1.68 -19.52
CA VAL A 227 -7.17 2.34 -18.66
C VAL A 227 -7.70 3.66 -18.13
N ARG A 228 -7.37 3.98 -16.88
CA ARG A 228 -7.55 5.33 -16.34
C ARG A 228 -6.34 6.17 -16.74
N HIS A 229 -6.56 7.17 -17.58
CA HIS A 229 -5.51 8.06 -18.05
C HIS A 229 -5.69 9.46 -17.43
N TYR A 230 -4.57 10.07 -17.04
CA TYR A 230 -4.53 11.44 -16.58
C TYR A 230 -4.33 12.41 -17.74
N PHE A 231 -5.34 13.24 -18.00
CA PHE A 231 -5.28 14.32 -18.97
C PHE A 231 -4.83 15.60 -18.25
N PRO A 232 -3.63 16.15 -18.52
CA PRO A 232 -3.10 17.29 -17.75
C PRO A 232 -3.80 18.63 -18.03
N ALA A 233 -4.46 18.77 -19.18
CA ALA A 233 -5.12 20.00 -19.59
C ALA A 233 -6.34 19.67 -20.45
N ASP A 234 -7.24 20.63 -20.61
CA ASP A 234 -8.29 20.56 -21.63
C ASP A 234 -7.63 20.75 -23.00
N GLY A 235 -7.88 19.84 -23.94
CA GLY A 235 -7.27 19.92 -25.25
C GLY A 235 -7.57 18.72 -26.13
N ASP A 236 -6.88 18.68 -27.26
CA ASP A 236 -7.00 17.59 -28.21
C ASP A 236 -5.96 16.51 -27.94
N TYR A 237 -6.35 15.26 -28.09
CA TYR A 237 -5.52 14.09 -27.85
C TYR A 237 -5.67 13.11 -29.01
N THR A 238 -4.67 12.26 -29.18
CA THR A 238 -4.75 11.11 -30.08
C THR A 238 -4.62 9.82 -29.29
N ILE A 239 -5.39 8.80 -29.66
CA ILE A 239 -5.19 7.42 -29.23
C ILE A 239 -4.85 6.61 -30.47
N ARG A 240 -3.67 6.00 -30.49
CA ARG A 240 -3.23 5.04 -31.51
C ARG A 240 -3.24 3.63 -30.96
N VAL A 241 -3.71 2.68 -31.76
CA VAL A 241 -3.81 1.26 -31.39
C VAL A 241 -2.83 0.43 -32.19
N PHE A 242 -2.14 -0.48 -31.52
CA PHE A 242 -1.30 -1.48 -32.14
C PHE A 242 -1.87 -2.86 -31.86
N LEU A 243 -1.86 -3.71 -32.88
CA LEU A 243 -2.40 -5.05 -32.85
C LEU A 243 -1.30 -6.08 -32.59
N GLN A 244 -1.71 -7.18 -31.97
CA GLN A 244 -0.80 -8.27 -31.63
C GLN A 244 -0.26 -8.96 -32.88
N ARG A 245 1.04 -9.20 -32.86
CA ARG A 245 1.77 -9.87 -33.94
C ARG A 245 2.22 -11.27 -33.53
N ASN A 246 2.39 -12.13 -34.52
CA ASN A 246 3.00 -13.45 -34.34
C ASN A 246 4.55 -13.36 -34.28
N SER A 247 5.26 -14.48 -34.21
CA SER A 247 6.74 -14.48 -34.09
C SER A 247 7.49 -14.02 -35.34
N ARG A 248 6.78 -13.82 -36.45
CA ARG A 248 7.28 -13.35 -37.74
C ARG A 248 6.74 -11.96 -38.11
N ASP A 249 6.26 -11.22 -37.12
CA ASP A 249 5.82 -9.83 -37.25
C ASP A 249 4.50 -9.60 -38.01
N TYR A 250 3.79 -10.68 -38.39
CA TYR A 250 2.45 -10.55 -38.98
C TYR A 250 1.41 -10.22 -37.92
N ILE A 251 0.62 -9.19 -38.17
CA ILE A 251 -0.57 -8.88 -37.37
C ILE A 251 -1.58 -10.02 -37.48
N ARG A 252 -2.14 -10.42 -36.34
CA ARG A 252 -3.11 -11.51 -36.25
C ARG A 252 -4.53 -11.02 -36.55
N GLY A 253 -5.33 -11.86 -37.20
CA GLY A 253 -6.78 -11.68 -37.33
C GLY A 253 -7.22 -10.56 -38.26
N LEU A 254 -6.48 -10.33 -39.35
CA LEU A 254 -6.82 -9.30 -40.35
C LEU A 254 -7.68 -9.79 -41.51
N ALA A 255 -8.05 -11.08 -41.55
CA ALA A 255 -8.77 -11.66 -42.68
C ALA A 255 -10.21 -11.12 -42.83
N GLU A 256 -10.85 -10.78 -41.71
CA GLU A 256 -12.21 -10.25 -41.67
C GLU A 256 -12.22 -8.82 -41.10
N PRO A 257 -13.25 -8.01 -41.41
CA PRO A 257 -13.45 -6.73 -40.75
C PRO A 257 -13.93 -6.90 -39.30
N HIS A 258 -13.25 -6.23 -38.38
CA HIS A 258 -13.58 -6.22 -36.95
C HIS A 258 -13.87 -4.79 -36.47
N PRO A 259 -15.10 -4.49 -36.00
CA PRO A 259 -15.42 -3.19 -35.44
C PRO A 259 -14.62 -2.93 -34.15
N LEU A 260 -13.91 -1.81 -34.09
CA LEU A 260 -13.06 -1.37 -32.99
C LEU A 260 -13.66 -0.08 -32.38
N ASP A 261 -14.20 -0.20 -31.18
CA ASP A 261 -14.92 0.85 -30.45
C ASP A 261 -13.97 1.61 -29.52
N PHE A 262 -13.87 2.93 -29.69
CA PHE A 262 -13.10 3.85 -28.86
C PHE A 262 -14.04 4.65 -27.98
N ARG A 263 -13.80 4.64 -26.66
CA ARG A 263 -14.64 5.28 -25.67
C ARG A 263 -13.87 6.12 -24.66
N LEU A 264 -14.50 7.21 -24.22
CA LEU A 264 -14.09 8.07 -23.12
C LEU A 264 -15.23 8.10 -22.10
N ASP A 265 -14.95 7.70 -20.87
CA ASP A 265 -15.93 7.63 -19.77
C ASP A 265 -17.23 6.89 -20.13
N GLY A 266 -17.10 5.83 -20.93
CA GLY A 266 -18.21 5.01 -21.40
C GLY A 266 -18.93 5.54 -22.65
N GLU A 267 -18.72 6.78 -23.06
CA GLU A 267 -19.27 7.35 -24.29
C GLU A 267 -18.40 7.02 -25.50
N ARG A 268 -19.03 6.67 -26.63
CA ARG A 268 -18.33 6.35 -27.88
C ARG A 268 -17.79 7.61 -28.54
N ILE A 269 -16.46 7.67 -28.66
CA ILE A 269 -15.72 8.69 -29.41
C ILE A 269 -15.76 8.37 -30.90
N LYS A 270 -15.43 7.11 -31.24
CA LYS A 270 -15.27 6.67 -32.62
C LYS A 270 -15.44 5.16 -32.74
N LEU A 271 -15.98 4.73 -33.86
CA LEU A 271 -15.97 3.33 -34.29
C LEU A 271 -15.11 3.24 -35.55
N LEU A 272 -14.06 2.43 -35.50
CA LEU A 272 -13.21 2.10 -36.63
C LEU A 272 -13.37 0.63 -37.00
N THR A 273 -12.70 0.20 -38.07
CA THR A 273 -12.63 -1.19 -38.49
C THR A 273 -11.17 -1.59 -38.59
N ALA A 274 -10.80 -2.71 -37.99
CA ALA A 274 -9.50 -3.34 -38.15
C ALA A 274 -9.64 -4.64 -38.93
N GLY A 275 -8.73 -4.90 -39.87
CA GLY A 275 -8.80 -6.08 -40.73
C GLY A 275 -9.85 -5.96 -41.84
N GLY A 276 -9.73 -6.85 -42.83
CA GLY A 276 -10.61 -6.95 -43.99
C GLY A 276 -10.74 -5.64 -44.80
N GLY A 277 -11.86 -5.53 -45.51
CA GLY A 277 -12.25 -4.35 -46.27
C GLY A 277 -11.47 -4.13 -47.58
N ASP A 278 -11.69 -2.97 -48.20
CA ASP A 278 -11.08 -2.58 -49.48
C ASP A 278 -9.55 -2.32 -49.37
N GLU A 279 -9.02 -2.33 -48.15
CA GLU A 279 -7.61 -2.07 -47.85
C GLU A 279 -6.74 -3.32 -47.98
N LEU A 280 -7.29 -4.50 -47.69
CA LEU A 280 -6.61 -5.77 -47.94
C LEU A 280 -6.58 -6.04 -49.44
N LYS A 281 -5.50 -5.62 -50.10
CA LYS A 281 -5.30 -5.78 -51.55
C LYS A 281 -4.34 -6.94 -51.84
N GLY A 282 -4.69 -7.72 -52.87
CA GLY A 282 -3.92 -8.88 -53.27
C GLY A 282 -4.20 -10.12 -52.42
N GLN A 283 -3.64 -11.25 -52.82
CA GLN A 283 -3.84 -12.51 -52.15
C GLN A 283 -2.95 -12.59 -50.89
N PRO A 284 -3.54 -12.80 -49.69
CA PRO A 284 -2.75 -12.98 -48.49
C PRO A 284 -1.99 -14.31 -48.50
N GLY A 285 -0.81 -14.32 -47.86
CA GLY A 285 -0.05 -15.54 -47.65
C GLY A 285 -0.79 -16.55 -46.74
N PRO A 286 -0.29 -17.78 -46.59
CA PRO A 286 -0.93 -18.82 -45.79
C PRO A 286 -1.20 -18.39 -44.34
N ILE A 287 -2.30 -18.89 -43.74
CA ILE A 287 -2.72 -18.56 -42.36
C ILE A 287 -1.66 -18.89 -41.29
N PHE A 288 -0.76 -19.81 -41.61
CA PHE A 288 0.48 -20.01 -40.87
C PHE A 288 1.61 -19.35 -41.66
N SER A 289 2.22 -18.31 -41.09
CA SER A 289 3.31 -17.58 -41.74
C SER A 289 4.52 -18.48 -41.90
N GLN A 290 4.70 -19.02 -43.11
CA GLN A 290 5.80 -19.92 -43.49
C GLN A 290 6.81 -19.18 -44.36
N ALA A 291 8.10 -19.45 -44.17
CA ALA A 291 9.18 -18.72 -44.87
C ALA A 291 9.11 -18.85 -46.40
N ALA A 292 8.60 -19.96 -46.91
CA ALA A 292 8.66 -20.30 -48.33
C ALA A 292 7.49 -19.77 -49.17
N LYS A 293 6.44 -19.23 -48.53
CA LYS A 293 5.24 -18.74 -49.21
C LYS A 293 4.75 -17.47 -48.51
N ILE A 294 4.89 -16.34 -49.19
CA ILE A 294 4.36 -15.04 -48.77
C ILE A 294 3.20 -14.64 -49.68
N GLY A 295 2.38 -13.69 -49.23
CA GLY A 295 1.31 -13.09 -50.01
C GLY A 295 1.83 -12.09 -51.05
N ASP A 296 0.88 -11.50 -51.78
CA ASP A 296 1.18 -10.40 -52.69
C ASP A 296 1.78 -9.21 -51.91
N PRO A 297 2.66 -8.40 -52.52
CA PRO A 297 3.35 -7.30 -51.84
C PRO A 297 2.41 -6.33 -51.11
N ALA A 298 1.24 -6.02 -51.70
CA ALA A 298 0.26 -5.13 -51.09
C ALA A 298 -0.38 -5.73 -49.82
N SER A 299 -0.65 -7.04 -49.82
CA SER A 299 -1.16 -7.75 -48.64
C SER A 299 -0.10 -7.80 -47.55
N GLU A 300 1.15 -8.07 -47.91
CA GLU A 300 2.26 -8.11 -46.96
C GLU A 300 2.46 -6.76 -46.28
N THR A 301 2.47 -5.65 -47.03
CA THR A 301 2.57 -4.29 -46.44
C THR A 301 1.42 -4.02 -45.47
N TYR A 302 0.19 -4.43 -45.81
CA TYR A 302 -0.96 -4.27 -44.94
C TYR A 302 -0.82 -5.09 -43.64
N GLU A 303 -0.40 -6.35 -43.74
CA GLU A 303 -0.27 -7.27 -42.60
C GLU A 303 0.95 -6.97 -41.68
N HIS A 304 1.95 -6.23 -42.16
CA HIS A 304 3.16 -5.81 -41.42
C HIS A 304 3.08 -4.36 -40.88
N GLY A 305 1.87 -3.84 -40.67
CA GLY A 305 1.67 -2.53 -40.02
C GLY A 305 0.78 -1.56 -40.79
N GLY A 306 0.57 -1.75 -42.09
CA GLY A 306 -0.34 -0.90 -42.87
C GLY A 306 -1.76 -0.88 -42.32
N ALA A 307 -2.23 -2.00 -41.76
CA ALA A 307 -3.53 -2.10 -41.10
C ALA A 307 -3.69 -1.21 -39.85
N GLU A 308 -2.59 -0.74 -39.26
CA GLU A 308 -2.60 0.10 -38.05
C GLU A 308 -2.53 1.60 -38.36
N GLU A 309 -2.19 1.99 -39.60
CA GLU A 309 -2.03 3.41 -40.00
C GLU A 309 -3.31 4.23 -39.78
N ARG A 310 -4.47 3.59 -39.86
CA ARG A 310 -5.78 4.21 -39.66
C ARG A 310 -6.38 3.95 -38.29
N LEU A 311 -5.71 3.20 -37.42
CA LEU A 311 -6.17 2.92 -36.06
C LEU A 311 -5.73 4.01 -35.08
N GLU A 312 -5.91 5.26 -35.50
CA GLU A 312 -5.64 6.46 -34.71
C GLU A 312 -6.89 7.35 -34.68
N VAL A 313 -7.26 7.79 -33.49
CA VAL A 313 -8.43 8.66 -33.28
C VAL A 313 -7.97 9.93 -32.58
N ARG A 314 -8.25 11.09 -33.20
CA ARG A 314 -8.16 12.40 -32.55
C ARG A 314 -9.48 12.72 -31.87
N PHE A 315 -9.43 13.20 -30.63
CA PHE A 315 -10.59 13.52 -29.81
C PHE A 315 -10.26 14.65 -28.83
N HIS A 316 -11.29 15.29 -28.32
CA HIS A 316 -11.16 16.32 -27.29
C HIS A 316 -11.42 15.72 -25.92
N ALA A 317 -10.59 16.05 -24.93
CA ALA A 317 -10.74 15.61 -23.54
C ALA A 317 -10.57 16.79 -22.59
N LYS A 318 -11.30 16.73 -21.47
CA LYS A 318 -11.10 17.65 -20.34
C LYS A 318 -9.94 17.16 -19.48
N ALA A 319 -9.35 18.06 -18.71
CA ALA A 319 -8.34 17.74 -17.73
C ALA A 319 -8.91 16.83 -16.62
N GLY A 320 -8.04 15.99 -16.06
CA GLY A 320 -8.37 15.08 -14.96
C GLY A 320 -8.21 13.61 -15.32
N GLN A 321 -8.66 12.76 -14.40
CA GLN A 321 -8.65 11.30 -14.58
C GLN A 321 -9.88 10.87 -15.36
N HIS A 322 -9.68 10.21 -16.49
CA HIS A 322 -10.76 9.69 -17.33
C HIS A 322 -10.51 8.24 -17.72
N LEU A 323 -11.58 7.48 -17.96
CA LEU A 323 -11.50 6.09 -18.42
C LEU A 323 -11.46 6.05 -19.95
N ILE A 324 -10.36 5.57 -20.51
CA ILE A 324 -10.24 5.25 -21.93
C ILE A 324 -10.47 3.76 -22.11
N ALA A 325 -11.38 3.40 -23.00
CA ALA A 325 -11.63 2.03 -23.39
C ALA A 325 -11.53 1.87 -24.91
N VAL A 326 -10.74 0.90 -25.34
CA VAL A 326 -10.60 0.51 -26.75
C VAL A 326 -10.85 -0.99 -26.83
N THR A 327 -11.90 -1.41 -27.53
CA THR A 327 -12.32 -2.81 -27.54
C THR A 327 -12.94 -3.22 -28.86
N PHE A 328 -12.83 -4.48 -29.23
CA PHE A 328 -13.57 -4.99 -30.38
C PHE A 328 -15.01 -5.27 -29.98
N MET A 329 -15.94 -5.15 -30.93
CA MET A 329 -17.29 -5.66 -30.71
C MET A 329 -17.28 -7.19 -30.74
N GLY A 330 -17.90 -7.79 -29.72
CA GLY A 330 -18.17 -9.21 -29.67
C GLY A 330 -19.15 -9.62 -30.76
N LYS A 331 -19.04 -10.88 -31.19
CA LYS A 331 -20.02 -11.52 -32.06
C LYS A 331 -20.76 -12.54 -31.19
N ASP A 332 -22.09 -12.48 -31.17
CA ASP A 332 -22.93 -13.48 -30.49
C ASP A 332 -23.16 -14.74 -31.34
N THR A 333 -22.29 -14.95 -32.33
CA THR A 333 -22.36 -16.05 -33.30
C THR A 333 -21.14 -16.94 -33.14
N VAL A 334 -21.37 -18.25 -33.03
CA VAL A 334 -20.31 -19.26 -33.07
C VAL A 334 -20.23 -19.82 -34.49
N PRO A 335 -19.04 -19.94 -35.11
CA PRO A 335 -18.92 -20.59 -36.40
C PRO A 335 -19.32 -22.07 -36.28
N GLU A 336 -20.31 -22.48 -37.06
CA GLU A 336 -20.65 -23.90 -37.21
C GLU A 336 -19.60 -24.61 -38.07
N GLY A 337 -19.12 -25.79 -37.65
CA GLY A 337 -18.12 -26.53 -38.41
C GLY A 337 -17.46 -27.67 -37.64
N VAL A 338 -16.46 -28.28 -38.27
CA VAL A 338 -15.66 -29.33 -37.65
C VAL A 338 -14.73 -28.70 -36.60
N TYR A 339 -14.86 -29.16 -35.36
CA TYR A 339 -13.97 -28.74 -34.27
C TYR A 339 -12.52 -29.02 -34.64
N GLN A 340 -11.72 -27.97 -34.77
CA GLN A 340 -10.30 -28.10 -35.03
C GLN A 340 -9.58 -28.45 -33.72
N PRO A 341 -8.57 -29.34 -33.76
CA PRO A 341 -7.76 -29.60 -32.58
C PRO A 341 -7.08 -28.29 -32.12
N PRO A 342 -6.87 -28.11 -30.81
CA PRO A 342 -6.15 -26.96 -30.30
C PRO A 342 -4.78 -26.80 -30.97
N LEU A 343 -4.42 -25.57 -31.31
CA LEU A 343 -3.11 -25.29 -31.89
C LEU A 343 -2.01 -25.59 -30.86
N THR A 344 -0.96 -26.29 -31.29
CA THR A 344 0.25 -26.47 -30.48
C THR A 344 0.98 -25.14 -30.32
N GLN A 345 1.85 -25.02 -29.32
CA GLN A 345 2.67 -23.82 -29.10
C GLN A 345 3.47 -23.43 -30.36
N PHE A 346 4.01 -24.40 -31.10
CA PHE A 346 4.73 -24.16 -32.35
C PHE A 346 3.83 -23.60 -33.46
N GLN A 347 2.58 -24.03 -33.53
CA GLN A 347 1.62 -23.51 -34.51
C GLN A 347 1.16 -22.11 -34.13
N LEU A 348 0.89 -21.85 -32.84
CA LEU A 348 0.46 -20.54 -32.34
C LEU A 348 1.45 -19.43 -32.68
N VAL A 349 2.76 -19.68 -32.61
CA VAL A 349 3.77 -18.65 -32.92
C VAL A 349 3.77 -18.23 -34.39
N GLN A 350 3.28 -19.06 -35.32
CA GLN A 350 3.19 -18.74 -36.75
C GLN A 350 1.77 -18.40 -37.20
N PHE A 351 0.78 -18.57 -36.32
CA PHE A 351 -0.62 -18.42 -36.67
C PHE A 351 -0.99 -16.93 -36.77
N LYS A 352 -1.44 -16.49 -37.95
CA LYS A 352 -1.95 -15.13 -38.19
C LYS A 352 -3.48 -15.06 -38.32
N GLY A 353 -4.18 -16.18 -38.13
CA GLY A 353 -5.64 -16.24 -38.14
C GLY A 353 -6.29 -15.91 -36.79
N GLY A 354 -7.59 -16.18 -36.71
CA GLY A 354 -8.40 -15.95 -35.51
C GLY A 354 -8.82 -14.49 -35.36
N ASN A 355 -9.14 -14.09 -34.14
CA ASN A 355 -9.50 -12.72 -33.82
C ASN A 355 -8.25 -11.81 -33.68
N PRO A 356 -8.34 -10.53 -34.06
CA PRO A 356 -7.31 -9.55 -33.75
C PRO A 356 -7.36 -9.21 -32.27
N TYR A 357 -6.18 -9.05 -31.68
CA TYR A 357 -5.97 -8.66 -30.29
C TYR A 357 -5.23 -7.32 -30.27
N ILE A 358 -5.47 -6.50 -29.24
CA ILE A 358 -4.70 -5.27 -29.01
C ILE A 358 -3.38 -5.67 -28.34
N ASP A 359 -2.25 -5.18 -28.84
CA ASP A 359 -0.95 -5.32 -28.19
C ASP A 359 -0.73 -4.18 -27.20
N ASN A 360 -0.94 -2.95 -27.66
CA ASN A 360 -0.83 -1.75 -26.84
C ASN A 360 -1.63 -0.60 -27.44
N ILE A 361 -1.88 0.42 -26.62
CA ILE A 361 -2.36 1.72 -27.08
C ILE A 361 -1.37 2.81 -26.68
N VAL A 362 -1.30 3.86 -27.48
CA VAL A 362 -0.51 5.06 -27.20
C VAL A 362 -1.42 6.27 -27.19
N ILE A 363 -1.47 6.97 -26.07
CA ILE A 363 -2.21 8.22 -25.93
C ILE A 363 -1.21 9.37 -26.03
N THR A 364 -1.45 10.35 -26.90
CA THR A 364 -0.58 11.51 -27.06
C THR A 364 -1.36 12.83 -26.97
N GLY A 365 -0.81 13.80 -26.25
CA GLY A 365 -1.38 15.14 -26.09
C GLY A 365 -0.96 15.78 -24.77
N PRO A 366 -1.57 16.90 -24.36
CA PRO A 366 -2.56 17.68 -25.11
C PRO A 366 -1.92 18.41 -26.29
N TYR A 367 -2.60 18.38 -27.43
CA TYR A 367 -2.46 19.33 -28.52
C TYR A 367 -3.41 20.51 -28.25
N ASP A 368 -2.97 21.72 -28.60
CA ASP A 368 -3.78 22.95 -28.50
C ASP A 368 -4.46 23.13 -27.12
N PRO A 369 -3.71 23.13 -25.99
CA PRO A 369 -4.30 23.19 -24.66
C PRO A 369 -5.06 24.50 -24.44
N THR A 370 -6.27 24.40 -23.91
CA THR A 370 -7.20 25.53 -23.70
C THR A 370 -7.35 25.96 -22.24
N GLY A 371 -6.74 25.22 -21.31
CA GLY A 371 -6.78 25.48 -19.88
C GLY A 371 -6.96 24.21 -19.07
N VAL A 372 -7.56 24.33 -17.89
CA VAL A 372 -7.91 23.19 -17.03
C VAL A 372 -9.34 23.40 -16.56
N ALA A 373 -10.26 22.56 -17.02
CA ALA A 373 -11.65 22.55 -16.55
C ALA A 373 -11.74 22.17 -15.07
N GLU A 374 -12.93 22.35 -14.51
CA GLU A 374 -13.22 21.82 -13.18
C GLU A 374 -13.13 20.29 -13.16
N THR A 375 -12.20 19.78 -12.36
CA THR A 375 -12.01 18.35 -12.10
C THR A 375 -12.54 18.00 -10.71
N PRO A 376 -12.85 16.72 -10.42
CA PRO A 376 -13.18 16.29 -9.06
C PRO A 376 -12.13 16.70 -8.02
N SER A 377 -10.85 16.73 -8.41
CA SER A 377 -9.76 17.18 -7.53
C SER A 377 -9.80 18.67 -7.26
N ARG A 378 -9.97 19.49 -8.31
CA ARG A 378 -10.11 20.94 -8.18
C ARG A 378 -11.31 21.32 -7.32
N HIS A 379 -12.41 20.58 -7.40
CA HIS A 379 -13.56 20.77 -6.51
C HIS A 379 -13.23 20.51 -5.03
N LYS A 380 -12.35 19.56 -4.71
CA LYS A 380 -11.89 19.30 -3.34
C LYS A 380 -10.90 20.36 -2.83
N ILE A 381 -10.06 20.89 -3.72
CA ILE A 381 -9.01 21.87 -3.36
C ILE A 381 -9.57 23.29 -3.26
N PHE A 382 -10.21 23.77 -4.33
CA PHE A 382 -10.54 25.18 -4.51
C PHE A 382 -11.90 25.54 -3.90
N VAL A 383 -11.99 25.53 -2.57
CA VAL A 383 -13.19 25.92 -1.80
C VAL A 383 -13.57 27.41 -1.91
N CYS A 384 -12.71 28.20 -2.57
CA CYS A 384 -12.99 29.54 -3.04
C CYS A 384 -12.15 29.81 -4.29
N ARG A 385 -12.53 30.83 -5.06
CA ARG A 385 -11.74 31.39 -6.16
C ARG A 385 -11.64 32.90 -6.02
N PRO A 386 -10.44 33.50 -6.04
CA PRO A 386 -10.29 34.94 -5.98
C PRO A 386 -10.74 35.56 -7.31
N ALA A 387 -11.57 36.61 -7.26
CA ALA A 387 -11.96 37.36 -8.46
C ALA A 387 -10.90 38.40 -8.86
N ARG A 388 -10.05 38.80 -7.91
CA ARG A 388 -9.01 39.82 -8.06
C ARG A 388 -7.80 39.45 -7.21
N SER A 389 -6.60 39.88 -7.61
CA SER A 389 -5.36 39.50 -6.92
C SER A 389 -5.30 39.92 -5.44
N ALA A 390 -5.98 41.01 -5.05
CA ALA A 390 -6.07 41.41 -3.65
C ALA A 390 -6.82 40.40 -2.74
N GLN A 391 -7.57 39.46 -3.33
CA GLN A 391 -8.31 38.42 -2.60
C GLN A 391 -7.57 37.08 -2.53
N GLU A 392 -6.44 36.96 -3.24
CA GLU A 392 -5.71 35.71 -3.38
C GLU A 392 -5.21 35.19 -2.03
N ASP A 393 -4.56 36.03 -1.21
CA ASP A 393 -4.01 35.60 0.08
C ASP A 393 -5.09 35.06 1.04
N ALA A 394 -6.21 35.76 1.15
CA ALA A 394 -7.33 35.34 2.01
C ALA A 394 -7.97 34.03 1.51
N CYS A 395 -8.07 33.85 0.20
CA CYS A 395 -8.60 32.60 -0.36
C CYS A 395 -7.59 31.44 -0.20
N ALA A 396 -6.29 31.71 -0.38
CA ALA A 396 -5.24 30.73 -0.15
C ALA A 396 -5.22 30.25 1.31
N GLU A 397 -5.37 31.16 2.27
CA GLU A 397 -5.47 30.81 3.69
C GLU A 397 -6.66 29.87 3.95
N LYS A 398 -7.82 30.16 3.36
CA LYS A 398 -9.01 29.30 3.50
C LYS A 398 -8.81 27.92 2.87
N ILE A 399 -8.20 27.85 1.69
CA ILE A 399 -7.90 26.58 1.00
C ILE A 399 -6.90 25.76 1.83
N LEU A 400 -5.77 26.35 2.19
CA LEU A 400 -4.67 25.64 2.85
C LEU A 400 -5.02 25.23 4.28
N SER A 401 -5.80 26.04 5.01
CA SER A 401 -6.33 25.61 6.32
C SER A 401 -7.33 24.45 6.20
N THR A 402 -8.17 24.46 5.16
CA THR A 402 -9.10 23.34 4.89
C THR A 402 -8.34 22.07 4.55
N LEU A 403 -7.37 22.14 3.64
CA LEU A 403 -6.53 21.00 3.25
C LEU A 403 -5.70 20.48 4.43
N ALA A 404 -5.03 21.34 5.18
CA ALA A 404 -4.23 20.94 6.33
C ALA A 404 -5.09 20.24 7.40
N ARG A 405 -6.32 20.73 7.66
CA ARG A 405 -7.26 20.11 8.60
C ARG A 405 -7.68 18.70 8.18
N LEU A 406 -7.83 18.44 6.87
CA LEU A 406 -8.20 17.13 6.34
C LEU A 406 -7.00 16.18 6.20
N ALA A 407 -5.84 16.72 5.87
CA ALA A 407 -4.64 15.96 5.56
C ALA A 407 -3.84 15.58 6.82
N TYR A 408 -3.71 16.49 7.77
CA TYR A 408 -2.85 16.26 8.93
C TYR A 408 -3.49 15.30 9.93
N ARG A 409 -2.68 14.35 10.42
CA ARG A 409 -3.06 13.38 11.47
C ARG A 409 -3.03 13.98 12.87
N ARG A 410 -3.04 15.30 12.97
CA ARG A 410 -3.15 16.11 14.18
C ARG A 410 -3.82 17.44 13.83
N PRO A 411 -4.37 18.19 14.81
CA PRO A 411 -4.80 19.55 14.58
C PRO A 411 -3.68 20.39 13.93
N ALA A 412 -4.02 21.12 12.86
CA ALA A 412 -3.14 22.10 12.24
C ALA A 412 -2.93 23.29 13.19
N THR A 413 -1.70 23.76 13.31
CA THR A 413 -1.33 24.92 14.13
C THR A 413 -1.13 26.15 13.27
N ASP A 414 -1.19 27.33 13.88
CA ASP A 414 -0.88 28.59 13.18
C ASP A 414 0.54 28.60 12.60
N LYS A 415 1.48 27.87 13.23
CA LYS A 415 2.84 27.72 12.70
C LYS A 415 2.83 26.95 11.39
N ASP A 416 2.05 25.88 11.30
CA ASP A 416 1.95 25.08 10.08
C ASP A 416 1.37 25.93 8.94
N LEU A 417 0.26 26.64 9.21
CA LEU A 417 -0.38 27.52 8.22
C LEU A 417 0.53 28.65 7.76
N ARG A 418 1.29 29.28 8.68
CA ARG A 418 2.26 30.32 8.31
C ARG A 418 3.35 29.80 7.38
N ILE A 419 3.84 28.57 7.58
CA ILE A 419 4.85 27.96 6.70
C ILE A 419 4.24 27.69 5.31
N LEU A 420 3.05 27.08 5.26
CA LEU A 420 2.36 26.81 3.99
C LEU A 420 2.13 28.11 3.20
N LEU A 421 1.65 29.16 3.86
CA LEU A 421 1.34 30.44 3.22
C LEU A 421 2.60 31.23 2.84
N ARG A 422 3.52 31.48 3.78
CA ARG A 422 4.61 32.44 3.56
C ARG A 422 5.80 31.85 2.80
N VAL A 423 5.99 30.54 2.84
CA VAL A 423 7.12 29.88 2.20
C VAL A 423 6.68 29.26 0.89
N PHE A 424 5.77 28.28 0.95
CA PHE A 424 5.45 27.46 -0.22
C PHE A 424 4.48 28.16 -1.17
N TYR A 425 3.38 28.71 -0.65
CA TYR A 425 2.41 29.41 -1.48
C TYR A 425 3.01 30.65 -2.14
N GLN A 426 3.72 31.51 -1.40
CA GLN A 426 4.34 32.70 -2.00
C GLN A 426 5.42 32.33 -3.04
N ALA A 427 6.22 31.30 -2.81
CA ALA A 427 7.20 30.84 -3.80
C ALA A 427 6.52 30.38 -5.10
N GLY A 428 5.58 29.44 -5.02
CA GLY A 428 4.85 28.95 -6.20
C GLY A 428 4.03 30.05 -6.88
N ARG A 429 3.46 30.98 -6.09
CA ARG A 429 2.73 32.14 -6.61
C ARG A 429 3.62 33.06 -7.43
N SER A 430 4.86 33.28 -6.99
CA SER A 430 5.81 34.13 -7.71
C SER A 430 6.25 33.53 -9.06
N GLU A 431 6.24 32.20 -9.17
CA GLU A 431 6.65 31.48 -10.37
C GLU A 431 5.51 31.30 -11.38
N GLY A 432 4.29 30.98 -10.92
CA GLY A 432 3.19 30.58 -11.79
C GLY A 432 1.81 31.10 -11.41
N GLY A 433 1.73 32.04 -10.46
CA GLY A 433 0.48 32.66 -10.02
C GLY A 433 -0.28 31.82 -8.98
N PHE A 434 -1.52 32.21 -8.71
CA PHE A 434 -2.32 31.69 -7.59
C PHE A 434 -2.35 30.16 -7.48
N GLU A 435 -2.67 29.45 -8.56
CA GLU A 435 -2.80 28.00 -8.55
C GLU A 435 -1.47 27.28 -8.35
N SER A 436 -0.36 27.78 -8.93
CA SER A 436 0.98 27.26 -8.67
C SER A 436 1.41 27.44 -7.22
N GLY A 437 0.97 28.53 -6.56
CA GLY A 437 1.13 28.69 -5.11
C GLY A 437 0.39 27.62 -4.31
N ILE A 438 -0.87 27.34 -4.66
CA ILE A 438 -1.65 26.29 -4.00
C ILE A 438 -1.01 24.91 -4.24
N GLN A 439 -0.54 24.65 -5.46
CA GLN A 439 0.17 23.42 -5.80
C GLN A 439 1.41 23.23 -4.92
N ALA A 440 2.30 24.23 -4.83
CA ALA A 440 3.53 24.13 -4.04
C ALA A 440 3.24 23.89 -2.54
N ALA A 441 2.21 24.53 -1.99
CA ALA A 441 1.80 24.29 -0.62
C ALA A 441 1.16 22.89 -0.43
N LEU A 442 0.39 22.40 -1.39
CA LEU A 442 -0.15 21.04 -1.38
C LEU A 442 0.99 20.00 -1.42
N GLU A 443 1.99 20.18 -2.28
CA GLU A 443 3.17 19.30 -2.31
C GLU A 443 3.85 19.20 -0.93
N ARG A 444 3.99 20.33 -0.22
CA ARG A 444 4.50 20.33 1.16
C ARG A 444 3.59 19.60 2.14
N ILE A 445 2.27 19.67 1.99
CA ILE A 445 1.33 18.91 2.82
C ILE A 445 1.55 17.42 2.60
N LEU A 446 1.60 16.96 1.36
CA LEU A 446 1.66 15.54 0.99
C LEU A 446 3.01 14.86 1.32
N ALA A 447 4.10 15.63 1.33
CA ALA A 447 5.42 15.14 1.76
C ALA A 447 5.71 15.43 3.25
N GLY A 448 4.78 16.08 3.95
CA GLY A 448 4.97 16.50 5.33
C GLY A 448 4.87 15.37 6.34
N PRO A 449 5.62 15.41 7.45
CA PRO A 449 5.53 14.39 8.48
C PRO A 449 4.13 14.32 9.11
N GLU A 450 3.41 15.44 9.17
CA GLU A 450 2.03 15.51 9.66
C GLU A 450 1.03 14.72 8.81
N PHE A 451 1.35 14.53 7.52
CA PHE A 451 0.58 13.70 6.60
C PHE A 451 1.10 12.26 6.59
N LEU A 452 2.42 12.07 6.53
CA LEU A 452 3.01 10.75 6.35
C LEU A 452 2.98 9.88 7.60
N PHE A 453 3.00 10.46 8.80
CA PHE A 453 3.14 9.70 10.05
C PHE A 453 1.89 9.80 10.93
N ARG A 454 1.53 8.67 11.51
CA ARG A 454 0.61 8.53 12.65
C ARG A 454 1.47 8.51 13.91
N ILE A 455 1.29 9.55 14.73
CA ILE A 455 1.99 9.71 16.00
C ILE A 455 0.93 9.76 17.08
N GLU A 456 0.83 8.70 17.87
CA GLU A 456 -0.01 8.69 19.06
C GLU A 456 0.65 9.52 20.16
N ARG A 457 -0.07 10.53 20.66
CA ARG A 457 0.40 11.40 21.74
C ARG A 457 -0.38 11.10 23.00
N ASP A 458 0.32 11.13 24.13
CA ASP A 458 -0.33 11.04 25.44
C ASP A 458 -1.31 12.21 25.61
N PRO A 459 -2.52 11.97 26.14
CA PRO A 459 -3.45 13.04 26.47
C PRO A 459 -2.83 14.04 27.44
N ALA A 460 -3.15 15.32 27.28
CA ALA A 460 -2.67 16.37 28.19
C ALA A 460 -3.07 16.06 29.64
N GLY A 461 -2.10 16.06 30.55
CA GLY A 461 -2.31 15.76 31.98
C GLY A 461 -2.10 14.29 32.38
N VAL A 462 -1.85 13.39 31.42
CA VAL A 462 -1.44 12.00 31.70
C VAL A 462 0.09 11.94 31.63
N GLY A 463 0.76 12.09 32.77
CA GLY A 463 2.20 11.91 32.88
C GLY A 463 2.56 10.44 32.66
N GLY A 464 2.84 10.04 31.42
CA GLY A 464 3.44 8.74 31.13
C GLY A 464 4.84 8.65 31.77
N PRO A 465 5.29 7.47 32.22
CA PRO A 465 6.63 7.33 32.77
C PRO A 465 7.68 7.74 31.73
N ALA A 466 8.60 8.61 32.14
CA ALA A 466 9.75 8.99 31.33
C ALA A 466 10.63 7.74 31.14
N VAL A 467 10.73 7.24 29.91
CA VAL A 467 11.69 6.19 29.60
C VAL A 467 13.03 6.88 29.33
N ALA A 468 13.98 6.65 30.24
CA ALA A 468 15.39 6.95 29.98
C ALA A 468 15.82 6.20 28.71
N ASN A 469 16.45 6.93 27.78
CA ASN A 469 17.08 6.40 26.57
C ASN A 469 17.78 5.05 26.84
N GLN A 470 17.16 3.95 26.44
CA GLN A 470 17.83 2.66 26.35
C GLN A 470 18.49 2.58 24.98
N GLN A 471 19.74 3.05 24.90
CA GLN A 471 20.67 2.50 23.92
C GLN A 471 20.88 1.03 24.32
N ARG A 472 20.37 0.11 23.49
CA ARG A 472 20.77 -1.30 23.54
C ARG A 472 22.15 -1.47 22.95
#